data_AF-A0A392N895-F1
#
_entry.id   AF-A0A392N895-F1
#
_cell.length_a   1.000
_cell.length_b   1.000
_cell.length_c   1.000
_cell.angle_alpha   90.00
_cell.angle_beta   90.00
_cell.angle_gamma   90.00
#
_symmetry.space_group_name_H-M   'P 1'
#
loop_
_entity.id
_entity.type
_entity.pdbx_description
1 polymer ?
#
loop_
_entity_poly.entity_id
_entity_poly.type
_entity_poly.pdbx_seq_one_letter_code
_entity_poly.pdbx_strand_id
1 'polypeptide(L)'
;MYKHSTDESLKLVGWSDSDYAGDLDDRKSTSDYVFMLGESAVSWCSKKQPIVSLSTTEAEYVAAAACACQCIWIRNVLKHLKMVNHDVEDKWVQHPVPCNMRWQEAVVARLLGDQACF
;
A
#
# COMPACT_ATOMS: atom_id res chain seq x y z
N MET A 1 4.99 17.21 -19.49
CA MET A 1 4.95 16.42 -20.75
C MET A 1 5.30 15.00 -20.36
N TYR A 2 4.31 14.12 -20.19
CA TYR A 2 4.58 12.72 -19.80
C TYR A 2 5.24 12.03 -21.00
N LYS A 3 6.51 11.63 -20.83
CA LYS A 3 7.24 10.88 -21.87
C LYS A 3 6.49 9.56 -22.08
N HIS A 4 5.91 9.39 -23.25
CA HIS A 4 5.36 8.11 -23.66
C HIS A 4 6.53 7.21 -24.07
N SER A 5 7.10 6.48 -23.10
CA SER A 5 8.01 5.38 -23.42
C SER A 5 7.14 4.21 -23.85
N THR A 6 6.90 4.10 -25.15
CA THR A 6 6.43 2.85 -25.74
C THR A 6 7.54 1.83 -25.52
N ASP A 7 7.27 0.77 -24.75
CA ASP A 7 8.11 -0.43 -24.59
C ASP A 7 8.91 -0.60 -23.28
N GLU A 8 8.48 0.00 -22.16
CA GLU A 8 8.75 -0.61 -20.85
C GLU A 8 7.43 -1.06 -20.24
N SER A 9 7.34 -2.34 -19.88
CA SER A 9 6.18 -2.89 -19.18
C SER A 9 6.04 -2.16 -17.84
N LEU A 10 5.09 -1.22 -17.76
CA LEU A 10 4.81 -0.48 -16.53
C LEU A 10 4.41 -1.47 -15.43
N LYS A 11 5.34 -1.71 -14.51
CA LYS A 11 5.16 -2.66 -13.40
C LYS A 11 4.44 -1.95 -12.24
N LEU A 12 3.27 -2.47 -11.88
CA LEU A 12 2.56 -2.08 -10.66
C LEU A 12 3.10 -2.91 -9.49
N VAL A 13 3.59 -2.25 -8.44
CA VAL A 13 4.03 -2.89 -7.20
C VAL A 13 3.31 -2.22 -6.03
N GLY A 14 2.77 -3.02 -5.11
CA GLY A 14 2.08 -2.55 -3.93
C GLY A 14 2.67 -3.12 -2.65
N TRP A 15 2.64 -2.33 -1.58
CA TRP A 15 2.99 -2.72 -0.22
C TRP A 15 1.85 -2.36 0.71
N SER A 16 1.66 -3.15 1.76
CA SER A 16 0.74 -2.87 2.86
C SER A 16 1.48 -2.94 4.19
N ASP A 17 1.06 -2.11 5.13
CA ASP A 17 1.55 -2.12 6.51
C ASP A 17 0.41 -1.91 7.49
N SER A 18 0.60 -2.34 8.73
CA SER A 18 -0.35 -2.09 9.81
C SER A 18 0.34 -1.80 11.14
N ASP A 19 -0.13 -0.79 11.85
CA ASP A 19 0.29 -0.50 13.22
C ASP A 19 -0.80 -0.92 14.20
N TYR A 20 -0.51 -1.90 15.06
CA TYR A 20 -1.50 -2.49 15.96
C TYR A 20 -1.71 -1.65 17.22
N ALA A 21 -2.96 -1.27 17.48
CA ALA A 21 -3.36 -0.53 18.68
C ALA A 21 -2.47 0.70 18.98
N GLY A 22 -2.05 1.39 17.91
CA GLY A 22 -1.21 2.59 17.98
C GLY A 22 -1.95 3.81 18.54
N ASP A 23 -3.28 3.83 18.42
CA ASP A 23 -4.10 4.87 19.03
C ASP A 23 -4.29 4.63 20.55
N LEU A 24 -4.07 5.65 21.39
CA LEU A 24 -4.19 5.52 22.84
C LEU A 24 -5.63 5.67 23.35
N ASP A 25 -6.48 6.39 22.62
CA ASP A 25 -7.85 6.70 23.01
C ASP A 25 -8.78 5.53 22.68
N ASP A 26 -8.75 5.06 21.44
CA ASP A 26 -9.65 4.03 20.94
C ASP A 26 -8.98 2.67 20.70
N ARG A 27 -7.66 2.57 20.89
CA ARG A 27 -6.87 1.34 20.69
C ARG A 27 -7.04 0.76 19.29
N LYS A 28 -7.46 1.57 18.31
CA LYS A 28 -7.57 1.12 16.94
C LYS A 28 -6.19 1.06 16.29
N SER A 29 -6.07 0.11 15.39
CA SER A 29 -4.89 -0.05 14.55
C SER A 29 -4.94 0.94 13.39
N THR A 30 -3.80 1.17 12.75
CA THR A 30 -3.67 1.96 11.52
C THR A 30 -3.33 1.03 10.37
N SER A 31 -3.91 1.26 9.20
CA SER A 31 -3.67 0.52 7.96
C SER A 31 -3.09 1.43 6.90
N ASP A 32 -1.97 1.01 6.34
CA ASP A 32 -1.21 1.79 5.38
C ASP A 32 -0.95 0.97 4.12
N TYR A 33 -0.84 1.67 2.99
CA TYR A 33 -0.35 1.08 1.75
C TYR A 33 0.32 2.11 0.86
N VAL A 34 1.15 1.63 -0.07
CA VAL A 34 1.72 2.42 -1.17
C VAL A 34 1.78 1.58 -2.44
N PHE A 35 1.41 2.19 -3.56
CA PHE A 35 1.48 1.63 -4.90
C PHE A 35 2.40 2.46 -5.77
N MET A 36 3.34 1.78 -6.41
CA MET A 36 4.31 2.33 -7.36
C MET A 36 3.98 1.81 -8.76
N LEU A 37 4.04 2.71 -9.75
CA LEU A 37 4.01 2.36 -11.18
C LEU A 37 5.36 2.74 -11.78
N GLY A 38 6.19 1.73 -12.07
CA GLY A 38 7.61 1.96 -12.33
C GLY A 38 8.28 2.55 -11.08
N GLU A 39 8.95 3.70 -11.22
CA GLU A 39 9.65 4.39 -10.13
C GLU A 39 8.82 5.47 -9.43
N SER A 40 7.54 5.63 -9.80
CA SER A 40 6.68 6.72 -9.27
C SER A 40 5.54 6.20 -8.40
N ALA A 41 5.30 6.84 -7.26
CA ALA A 41 4.14 6.56 -6.41
C ALA A 41 2.87 7.08 -7.07
N VAL A 42 1.88 6.19 -7.25
CA VAL A 42 0.60 6.52 -7.89
C VAL A 42 -0.57 6.54 -6.92
N SER A 43 -0.47 5.84 -5.79
CA SER A 43 -1.51 5.82 -4.76
C SER A 43 -0.90 5.39 -3.43
N TRP A 44 -1.25 6.06 -2.35
CA TRP A 44 -0.88 5.70 -1.00
C TRP A 44 -1.99 6.13 -0.05
N CYS A 45 -2.03 5.51 1.12
CA CYS A 45 -2.97 5.86 2.18
C CYS A 45 -2.35 5.45 3.51
N SER A 46 -2.61 6.25 4.54
CA SER A 46 -2.43 5.87 5.93
C SER A 46 -3.72 6.19 6.65
N LYS A 47 -4.38 5.18 7.23
CA LYS A 47 -5.72 5.37 7.79
C LYS A 47 -5.99 4.47 8.98
N LYS A 48 -6.55 5.06 10.04
CA LYS A 48 -7.09 4.33 11.19
C LYS A 48 -8.15 3.30 10.74
N GLN A 49 -8.02 2.06 11.20
CA GLN A 49 -8.97 0.99 10.95
C GLN A 49 -10.35 1.33 11.52
N PRO A 50 -11.45 0.93 10.87
CA PRO A 50 -12.80 1.21 11.37
C PRO A 50 -13.15 0.33 12.59
N ILE A 51 -12.43 -0.78 12.77
CA ILE A 51 -12.63 -1.75 13.86
C ILE A 51 -11.40 -1.78 14.77
N VAL A 52 -11.62 -2.18 16.03
CA VAL A 52 -10.52 -2.52 16.95
C VAL A 52 -10.09 -3.94 16.63
N SER A 53 -8.86 -4.12 16.14
CA SER A 53 -8.27 -5.45 15.98
C SER A 53 -7.90 -6.00 17.35
N LEU A 54 -7.97 -7.33 17.53
CA LEU A 54 -7.62 -8.01 18.77
C LEU A 54 -6.21 -8.62 18.75
N SER A 55 -5.54 -8.55 17.60
CA SER A 55 -4.17 -9.02 17.41
C SER A 55 -3.48 -8.26 16.27
N THR A 56 -2.15 -8.33 16.22
CA THR A 56 -1.35 -7.83 15.10
C THR A 56 -1.74 -8.50 13.79
N THR A 57 -1.97 -9.82 13.79
CA THR A 57 -2.40 -10.56 12.59
C THR A 57 -3.75 -10.09 12.04
N GLU A 58 -4.69 -9.76 12.91
CA GLU A 58 -5.97 -9.21 12.48
C GLU A 58 -5.80 -7.81 11.87
N ALA A 59 -4.96 -6.97 12.47
CA ALA A 59 -4.63 -5.66 11.93
C ALA A 59 -3.95 -5.76 10.55
N GLU A 60 -3.01 -6.69 10.39
CA GLU A 60 -2.33 -6.98 9.12
C GLU A 60 -3.33 -7.45 8.06
N TYR A 61 -4.28 -8.32 8.42
CA TYR A 61 -5.30 -8.80 7.50
C TYR A 61 -6.21 -7.67 7.01
N VAL A 62 -6.62 -6.78 7.90
CA VAL A 62 -7.44 -5.61 7.54
C VAL A 62 -6.66 -4.68 6.59
N ALA A 63 -5.39 -4.42 6.87
CA ALA A 63 -4.53 -3.61 5.98
C ALA A 63 -4.33 -4.27 4.61
N ALA A 64 -4.04 -5.58 4.59
CA ALA A 64 -3.86 -6.35 3.36
C ALA A 64 -5.14 -6.37 2.51
N ALA A 65 -6.32 -6.52 3.13
CA ALA A 65 -7.60 -6.49 2.43
C ALA A 65 -7.87 -5.10 1.81
N ALA A 66 -7.60 -4.01 2.54
CA ALA A 66 -7.72 -2.66 2.02
C ALA A 66 -6.76 -2.40 0.84
N CYS A 67 -5.50 -2.84 0.97
CA CYS A 67 -4.50 -2.77 -0.08
C CYS A 67 -4.94 -3.57 -1.32
N ALA A 68 -5.43 -4.80 -1.16
CA ALA A 68 -5.89 -5.64 -2.27
C ALA A 68 -7.07 -4.98 -3.04
N CYS A 69 -8.05 -4.41 -2.33
CA CYS A 69 -9.14 -3.67 -2.95
C CYS A 69 -8.64 -2.50 -3.79
N GLN A 70 -7.70 -1.72 -3.26
CA GLN A 70 -7.08 -0.61 -3.99
C GLN A 70 -6.27 -1.10 -5.20
N CYS A 71 -5.53 -2.19 -5.06
CA CYS A 71 -4.77 -2.82 -6.15
C CYS A 71 -5.70 -3.20 -7.32
N ILE A 72 -6.83 -3.85 -7.02
CA ILE A 72 -7.84 -4.23 -8.02
C ILE A 72 -8.38 -2.98 -8.72
N TRP A 73 -8.67 -1.91 -7.97
CA TRP A 73 -9.15 -0.66 -8.53
C TRP A 73 -8.12 -0.03 -9.48
N ILE A 74 -6.86 0.11 -9.06
CA ILE A 74 -5.77 0.65 -9.91
C ILE A 74 -5.59 -0.20 -11.17
N ARG A 75 -5.57 -1.52 -11.04
CA ARG A 75 -5.47 -2.45 -12.19
C ARG A 75 -6.60 -2.22 -13.18
N ASN A 76 -7.83 -2.05 -12.71
CA ASN A 76 -8.97 -1.77 -13.58
C ASN A 76 -8.83 -0.43 -14.30
N VAL A 77 -8.39 0.62 -13.62
CA VAL A 77 -8.13 1.93 -14.23
C VAL A 77 -7.04 1.82 -15.31
N LEU A 78 -5.91 1.17 -15.00
CA LEU A 78 -4.79 1.01 -15.94
C LEU A 78 -5.17 0.18 -17.18
N LYS A 79 -6.03 -0.84 -17.00
CA LYS A 79 -6.61 -1.61 -18.12
C LYS A 79 -7.47 -0.74 -19.04
N HIS A 80 -8.34 0.11 -18.48
CA HIS A 80 -9.15 1.03 -19.28
C HIS A 80 -8.30 2.05 -20.05
N LEU A 81 -7.19 2.49 -19.46
CA LEU A 81 -6.24 3.42 -20.08
C LEU A 81 -5.28 2.73 -21.07
N LYS A 82 -5.35 1.40 -21.24
CA LYS A 82 -4.45 0.60 -22.08
C LYS A 82 -2.96 0.77 -21.74
N MET A 83 -2.66 1.04 -20.46
CA MET A 83 -1.29 1.31 -20.00
C MET A 83 -0.54 0.07 -19.51
N VAL A 84 -1.25 -1.02 -19.23
CA VAL A 84 -0.66 -2.26 -18.71
C VAL A 84 -1.23 -3.46 -19.48
N ASN A 85 -0.34 -4.23 -20.12
CA ASN A 85 -0.68 -5.51 -20.75
C ASN A 85 -0.77 -6.63 -19.70
N HIS A 86 -1.47 -7.70 -20.07
CA HIS A 86 -2.16 -8.69 -19.23
C HIS A 86 -1.33 -9.47 -18.19
N ASP A 87 -0.03 -9.22 -18.05
CA ASP A 87 0.89 -10.05 -17.26
C ASP A 87 1.51 -9.25 -16.10
N VAL A 88 0.67 -8.58 -15.30
CA VAL A 88 1.12 -8.12 -13.98
C VAL A 88 1.36 -9.39 -13.16
N GLU A 89 2.61 -9.83 -13.15
CA GLU A 89 3.12 -10.85 -12.25
C GLU A 89 2.73 -10.41 -10.84
N ASP A 90 1.70 -11.05 -10.28
CA ASP A 90 1.24 -10.88 -8.91
C ASP A 90 2.31 -11.47 -7.99
N LYS A 91 3.48 -10.83 -7.98
CA LYS A 91 4.51 -11.02 -6.97
C LYS A 91 4.01 -10.31 -5.73
N TRP A 92 3.15 -11.02 -5.01
CA TRP A 92 2.95 -10.79 -3.59
C TRP A 92 4.30 -10.99 -2.93
N VAL A 93 5.04 -9.91 -2.68
CA VAL A 93 6.16 -9.96 -1.74
C VAL A 93 5.53 -9.99 -0.35
N GLN A 94 4.97 -11.15 0.01
CA GLN A 94 4.78 -11.50 1.41
C GLN A 94 6.18 -11.84 1.93
N HIS A 95 6.92 -10.85 2.41
CA HIS A 95 7.94 -11.18 3.39
C HIS A 95 7.21 -11.81 4.59
N PRO A 96 7.63 -13.00 5.08
CA PRO A 96 7.07 -13.55 6.31
C PRO A 96 7.24 -12.47 7.39
N VAL A 97 6.14 -11.98 7.95
CA VAL A 97 6.14 -10.87 8.92
C VAL A 97 6.57 -11.44 10.26
N PRO A 98 7.78 -11.16 10.77
CA PRO A 98 8.11 -11.50 12.14
C PRO A 98 7.29 -10.58 13.05
N CYS A 99 6.73 -11.16 14.12
CA CYS A 99 5.86 -10.55 15.13
C CYS A 99 6.47 -9.33 15.90
N ASN A 100 7.60 -8.77 15.45
CA ASN A 100 8.34 -7.73 16.18
C ASN A 100 9.07 -6.66 15.34
N MET A 101 8.84 -6.51 14.02
CA MET A 101 9.56 -5.49 13.24
C MET A 101 8.80 -4.17 13.07
N ARG A 102 9.23 -3.23 13.90
CA ARG A 102 8.93 -1.80 13.87
C ARG A 102 9.59 -1.14 12.65
N TRP A 103 8.89 -1.02 11.53
CA TRP A 103 9.28 -0.10 10.45
C TRP A 103 8.72 1.29 10.74
N GLN A 104 9.18 1.90 11.83
CA GLN A 104 8.94 3.32 12.04
C GLN A 104 9.69 4.13 10.96
N GLU A 105 8.90 4.84 10.16
CA GLU A 105 9.21 6.11 9.48
C GLU A 105 10.02 6.13 8.17
N ALA A 106 10.67 5.05 7.72
CA ALA A 106 11.73 5.24 6.71
C ALA A 106 11.31 5.29 5.21
N VAL A 107 10.12 4.85 4.79
CA VAL A 107 9.76 4.84 3.34
C VAL A 107 8.85 6.00 2.94
N VAL A 108 7.87 6.36 3.77
CA VAL A 108 6.91 7.44 3.44
C VAL A 108 7.52 8.83 3.68
N ALA A 109 8.28 9.02 4.77
CA ALA A 109 8.87 10.32 5.12
C ALA A 109 9.97 10.75 4.14
N ARG A 110 10.70 9.81 3.52
CA ARG A 110 11.80 10.14 2.59
C ARG A 110 11.33 10.46 1.16
N LEU A 111 10.10 10.06 0.78
CA LEU A 111 9.61 10.24 -0.58
C LEU A 111 8.64 11.42 -0.74
N LEU A 112 7.95 11.88 0.31
CA LEU A 112 6.84 12.84 0.13
C LEU A 112 6.76 14.02 1.09
N GLY A 113 7.81 14.33 1.87
CA GLY A 113 7.95 15.61 2.60
C GLY A 113 6.65 16.17 3.20
N ASP A 114 6.34 15.79 4.45
CA ASP A 114 5.35 16.46 5.31
C ASP A 114 3.98 16.79 4.68
N GLN A 115 3.34 15.79 4.07
CA GLN A 115 1.89 15.79 3.87
C GLN A 115 1.31 14.47 4.41
N ALA A 116 1.50 14.24 5.71
CA ALA A 116 0.64 13.34 6.46
C ALA A 116 -0.73 14.01 6.58
N CYS A 117 -1.67 13.64 5.72
CA CYS A 117 -3.07 13.95 5.95
C CYS A 117 -3.52 13.20 7.21
N PHE A 118 -3.85 13.99 8.24
CA PHE A 118 -4.52 13.59 9.47
C PHE A 118 -5.83 12.82 9.22
#